data_AF-N6TX57-F1
#
_entry.id   AF-N6TX57-F1
#
_cell.length_a   1.000
_cell.length_b   1.000
_cell.length_c   1.000
_cell.angle_alpha   90.00
_cell.angle_beta   90.00
_cell.angle_gamma   90.00
#
_symmetry.space_group_name_H-M   'P 1'
#
loop_
_entity.id
_entity.type
_entity.pdbx_description
1 polymer ?
#
loop_
_entity_poly.entity_id
_entity_poly.type
_entity_poly.pdbx_seq_one_letter_code
_entity_poly.pdbx_strand_id
1 'polypeptide(L)'
;DIGGTISHFYQKSQKVDAFLEKLSKLTKEEDQIGHFSNILKHLTADDLKTIIRLIKHDLRMGAGAKHILEGIHPDAYSVYKRRKTWMVAEINILTPVFPMLTEACKSVEHAMKKCPNGMFSEIKYDGERVQVHKHGNEFKYF
;
A
#
# COMPACT_ATOMS: atom_id res chain seq x y z
N ASP A 1 24.39 -19.75 14.67
CA ASP A 1 23.97 -20.20 13.33
C ASP A 1 22.99 -19.18 12.76
N ILE A 2 23.31 -18.59 11.61
CA ILE A 2 22.54 -17.48 11.01
C ILE A 2 21.13 -17.93 10.65
N GLY A 3 20.95 -19.22 10.29
CA GLY A 3 19.64 -19.79 9.96
C GLY A 3 18.65 -19.83 11.13
N GLY A 4 19.13 -20.09 12.35
CA GLY A 4 18.29 -20.13 13.56
C GLY A 4 17.73 -18.75 13.92
N THR A 5 18.54 -17.70 13.81
CA THR A 5 18.13 -16.32 14.08
C THR A 5 17.11 -15.81 13.06
N ILE A 6 17.32 -16.13 11.77
CA ILE A 6 16.38 -15.76 10.70
C ILE A 6 15.03 -16.46 10.88
N SER A 7 15.04 -17.75 11.21
CA SER A 7 13.81 -18.52 11.47
C SER A 7 13.02 -17.96 12.66
N HIS A 8 13.70 -17.64 13.76
CA HIS A 8 13.08 -17.03 14.93
C HIS A 8 12.47 -15.65 14.61
N PHE A 9 13.17 -14.81 13.84
CA PHE A 9 12.64 -13.53 13.39
C PHE A 9 11.40 -13.70 12.51
N TYR A 10 11.42 -14.66 11.57
CA TYR A 10 10.29 -14.93 10.68
C TYR A 10 9.06 -15.40 11.44
N GLN A 11 9.24 -16.31 12.42
CA GLN A 11 8.15 -16.74 13.31
C GLN A 11 7.57 -15.59 14.14
N LYS A 12 8.42 -14.67 14.61
CA LYS A 12 7.95 -13.48 15.33
C LYS A 12 7.12 -12.57 14.42
N SER A 13 7.58 -12.34 13.19
CA SER A 13 6.87 -11.54 12.19
C SER A 13 5.48 -12.12 11.88
N GLN A 14 5.37 -13.43 11.66
CA GLN A 14 4.08 -14.09 11.42
C GLN A 14 3.11 -13.96 12.60
N LYS A 15 3.60 -14.04 13.84
CA LYS A 15 2.75 -13.85 15.03
C LYS A 15 2.21 -12.41 15.11
N VAL A 16 3.02 -11.42 14.78
CA VAL A 16 2.59 -10.01 14.72
C VAL A 16 1.58 -9.79 13.61
N ASP A 17 1.81 -10.38 12.43
CA ASP A 17 0.89 -10.30 11.30
C ASP A 17 -0.49 -10.90 11.63
N ALA A 18 -0.52 -12.12 12.17
CA ALA A 18 -1.75 -12.76 12.61
C ALA A 18 -2.48 -11.97 13.72
N PHE A 19 -1.73 -11.34 14.62
CA PHE A 19 -2.29 -10.45 15.63
C PHE A 19 -2.98 -9.24 15.01
N LEU A 20 -2.32 -8.55 14.06
CA LEU A 20 -2.86 -7.38 13.37
C LEU A 20 -4.04 -7.76 12.48
N GLU A 21 -3.99 -8.91 11.81
CA GLU A 21 -5.09 -9.40 10.99
C GLU A 21 -6.35 -9.63 11.85
N LYS A 22 -6.20 -10.29 13.00
CA LYS A 22 -7.31 -10.46 13.94
C LYS A 22 -7.80 -9.12 14.48
N LEU A 23 -6.88 -8.22 14.84
CA LEU A 23 -7.22 -6.88 15.35
C LEU A 23 -8.06 -6.09 14.34
N SER A 24 -7.74 -6.18 13.04
CA SER A 24 -8.48 -5.48 11.98
C SER A 24 -9.95 -5.92 11.83
N LYS A 25 -10.29 -7.10 12.36
CA LYS A 25 -11.66 -7.65 12.35
C LYS A 25 -12.44 -7.33 13.65
N LEU A 26 -11.77 -6.83 14.70
CA LEU A 26 -12.41 -6.49 15.97
C LEU A 26 -12.92 -5.06 15.95
N THR A 27 -14.21 -4.87 16.24
CA THR A 27 -14.86 -3.54 16.24
C THR A 27 -15.18 -3.03 17.64
N LYS A 28 -15.25 -3.92 18.65
CA LYS A 28 -15.57 -3.56 20.04
C LYS A 28 -14.31 -3.29 20.84
N GLU A 29 -14.34 -2.25 21.65
CA GLU A 29 -13.22 -1.83 22.49
C GLU A 29 -12.81 -2.91 23.52
N GLU A 30 -13.77 -3.55 24.17
CA GLU A 30 -13.51 -4.63 25.14
C GLU A 30 -12.72 -5.80 24.52
N ASP A 31 -13.11 -6.22 23.31
CA ASP A 31 -12.44 -7.30 22.58
C ASP A 31 -11.03 -6.88 22.15
N GLN A 32 -10.86 -5.63 21.72
CA GLN A 32 -9.56 -5.07 21.37
C GLN A 32 -8.64 -5.05 22.60
N ILE A 33 -9.09 -4.52 23.73
CA ILE A 33 -8.33 -4.49 24.99
C ILE A 33 -7.94 -5.89 25.44
N GLY A 34 -8.86 -6.86 25.36
CA GLY A 34 -8.57 -8.26 25.67
C GLY A 34 -7.51 -8.86 24.74
N HIS A 35 -7.60 -8.57 23.44
CA HIS A 35 -6.63 -9.02 22.44
C HIS A 35 -5.23 -8.40 22.65
N PHE A 36 -5.15 -7.10 22.98
CA PHE A 36 -3.90 -6.43 23.35
C PHE A 36 -3.30 -7.01 24.64
N SER A 37 -4.12 -7.24 25.66
CA SER A 37 -3.67 -7.76 26.96
C SER A 37 -3.01 -9.14 26.84
N ASN A 38 -3.43 -9.96 25.87
CA ASN A 38 -2.83 -11.26 25.60
C ASN A 38 -1.44 -11.14 24.95
N ILE A 39 -1.25 -10.21 24.02
CA ILE A 39 0.05 -10.07 23.33
C ILE A 39 1.07 -9.31 24.17
N LEU A 40 0.64 -8.32 24.97
CA LEU A 40 1.52 -7.47 25.79
C LEU A 40 2.39 -8.27 26.78
N LYS A 41 1.93 -9.45 27.22
CA LYS A 41 2.67 -10.35 28.12
C LYS A 41 3.95 -10.94 27.51
N HIS A 42 4.05 -10.94 26.18
CA HIS A 42 5.13 -11.60 25.44
C HIS A 42 6.00 -10.63 24.63
N LEU A 43 5.81 -9.31 24.80
CA LEU A 43 6.47 -8.28 24.00
C LEU A 43 7.43 -7.46 24.85
N THR A 44 8.53 -7.05 24.24
CA THR A 44 9.42 -6.02 24.81
C THR A 44 8.85 -4.62 24.54
N ALA A 45 9.37 -3.60 25.23
CA ALA A 45 8.98 -2.21 25.00
C ALA A 45 9.21 -1.75 23.55
N ASP A 46 10.28 -2.21 22.91
CA ASP A 46 10.59 -1.89 21.51
C ASP A 46 9.64 -2.59 20.53
N ASP A 47 9.24 -3.81 20.83
CA ASP A 47 8.25 -4.52 20.02
C ASP A 47 6.89 -3.84 20.09
N LEU A 48 6.46 -3.42 21.30
CA LEU A 48 5.22 -2.68 21.48
C LEU A 48 5.25 -1.37 20.70
N LYS A 49 6.35 -0.62 20.76
CA LYS A 49 6.53 0.61 19.99
C LYS A 49 6.42 0.36 18.48
N THR A 50 6.99 -0.75 18.01
CA THR A 50 6.92 -1.14 16.59
C THR A 50 5.50 -1.51 16.19
N ILE A 51 4.78 -2.26 17.01
CA ILE A 51 3.36 -2.63 16.77
C ILE A 51 2.48 -1.38 16.72
N ILE A 52 2.63 -0.45 17.66
CA ILE A 52 1.89 0.82 17.66
C ILE A 52 2.17 1.61 16.38
N ARG A 53 3.42 1.64 15.91
CA ARG A 53 3.78 2.29 14.64
C ARG A 53 3.14 1.61 13.43
N LEU A 54 3.07 0.28 13.42
CA LEU A 54 2.36 -0.48 12.39
C LEU A 54 0.87 -0.15 12.37
N ILE A 55 0.22 -0.11 13.54
CA ILE A 55 -1.20 0.26 13.67
C ILE A 55 -1.46 1.70 13.21
N LYS A 56 -0.55 2.63 13.53
CA LYS A 56 -0.63 4.03 13.09
C LYS A 56 -0.26 4.24 11.61
N HIS A 57 0.13 3.19 10.90
CA HIS A 57 0.64 3.26 9.53
C HIS A 57 1.85 4.23 9.35
N ASP A 58 2.62 4.46 10.41
CA ASP A 58 3.77 5.37 10.41
C ASP A 58 4.97 4.75 11.16
N LEU A 59 5.90 4.18 10.39
CA LEU A 59 7.14 3.59 10.91
C LEU A 59 8.21 4.64 11.25
N ARG A 60 8.07 5.89 10.80
CA ARG A 60 9.04 6.98 10.99
C ARG A 60 10.48 6.66 10.57
N MET A 61 10.64 5.90 9.51
CA MET A 61 11.95 5.49 8.99
C MET A 61 12.47 6.38 7.84
N GLY A 62 11.76 7.46 7.48
CA GLY A 62 12.16 8.37 6.38
C GLY A 62 12.11 7.74 4.99
N ALA A 63 11.68 6.49 4.86
CA ALA A 63 11.62 5.74 3.62
C ALA A 63 10.18 5.36 3.30
N GLY A 64 9.67 5.84 2.16
CA GLY A 64 8.45 5.34 1.53
C GLY A 64 8.71 4.13 0.65
N ALA A 65 7.64 3.63 0.00
CA ALA A 65 7.69 2.41 -0.80
C ALA A 65 8.76 2.42 -1.91
N LYS A 66 9.06 3.59 -2.51
CA LYS A 66 10.14 3.73 -3.51
C LYS A 66 11.47 3.20 -3.01
N HIS A 67 11.97 3.74 -1.90
CA HIS A 67 13.26 3.37 -1.34
C HIS A 67 13.31 1.90 -0.91
N ILE A 68 12.22 1.39 -0.34
CA ILE A 68 12.14 0.00 0.10
C ILE A 68 12.27 -0.97 -1.08
N LEU A 69 11.64 -0.66 -2.21
CA LEU A 69 11.60 -1.59 -3.34
C LEU A 69 12.72 -1.43 -4.34
N GLU A 70 13.29 -0.24 -4.45
CA GLU A 70 14.61 -0.07 -5.09
C GLU A 70 15.69 -0.89 -4.36
N GLY A 71 15.56 -1.09 -3.04
CA GLY A 71 16.44 -1.97 -2.27
C GLY A 71 16.26 -3.47 -2.56
N ILE A 72 15.12 -3.88 -3.13
CA ILE A 72 14.85 -5.28 -3.51
C ILE A 72 15.30 -5.54 -4.94
N HIS A 73 14.89 -4.68 -5.88
CA HIS A 73 15.28 -4.76 -7.29
C HIS A 73 15.13 -3.38 -7.96
N PRO A 74 16.04 -2.96 -8.85
CA PRO A 74 15.97 -1.65 -9.53
C PRO A 74 14.62 -1.36 -10.19
N ASP A 75 14.01 -2.38 -10.80
CA ASP A 75 12.73 -2.23 -11.51
C ASP A 75 11.47 -2.40 -10.64
N ALA A 76 11.59 -2.85 -9.38
CA ALA A 76 10.43 -3.21 -8.57
C ALA A 76 9.47 -2.03 -8.37
N TYR A 77 10.00 -0.81 -8.17
CA TYR A 77 9.17 0.38 -8.03
C TYR A 77 8.38 0.72 -9.29
N SER A 78 8.97 0.50 -10.47
CA SER A 78 8.29 0.73 -11.75
C SER A 78 7.09 -0.21 -11.95
N VAL A 79 7.24 -1.48 -11.55
CA VAL A 79 6.19 -2.50 -11.63
C VAL A 79 5.03 -2.16 -10.69
N TYR A 80 5.34 -1.77 -9.45
CA TYR A 80 4.30 -1.38 -8.51
C TYR A 80 3.55 -0.12 -8.88
N LYS A 81 4.25 0.90 -9.39
CA LYS A 81 3.59 2.11 -9.86
C LYS A 81 2.58 1.82 -10.98
N ARG A 82 2.74 0.72 -11.71
CA ARG A 82 1.76 0.28 -12.71
C ARG A 82 0.56 -0.45 -12.10
N ARG A 83 0.75 -1.25 -11.05
CA ARG A 83 -0.19 -2.33 -10.69
C ARG A 83 -0.53 -2.48 -9.19
N LYS A 84 -0.05 -1.59 -8.31
CA LYS A 84 -0.10 -1.74 -6.84
C LYS A 84 0.43 -3.10 -6.31
N THR A 85 1.10 -3.89 -7.15
CA THR A 85 1.82 -5.13 -6.81
C THR A 85 3.20 -5.11 -7.45
N TRP A 86 4.17 -5.75 -6.79
CA TRP A 86 5.60 -5.69 -7.14
C TRP A 86 6.09 -6.95 -7.88
N MET A 87 5.25 -7.98 -8.02
CA MET A 87 5.68 -9.33 -8.46
C MET A 87 5.59 -9.59 -9.98
N VAL A 88 4.68 -8.94 -10.72
CA VAL A 88 4.42 -9.25 -12.15
C VAL A 88 4.15 -7.98 -12.95
N ALA A 89 4.77 -7.84 -14.13
CA ALA A 89 4.82 -6.59 -14.90
C ALA A 89 3.63 -6.28 -15.84
N GLU A 90 2.79 -7.27 -16.19
CA GLU A 90 1.63 -7.13 -17.13
C GLU A 90 0.47 -6.27 -16.56
N ILE A 91 -0.80 -6.35 -17.03
CA ILE A 91 -2.01 -5.82 -16.32
C ILE A 91 -2.96 -6.98 -15.92
N ASN A 92 -3.41 -7.04 -14.66
CA ASN A 92 -4.15 -8.19 -14.09
C ASN A 92 -5.55 -7.70 -13.79
N ILE A 93 -6.56 -8.38 -14.34
CA ILE A 93 -7.96 -8.05 -14.03
C ILE A 93 -8.17 -8.22 -12.51
N LEU A 94 -9.02 -7.38 -11.92
CA LEU A 94 -9.30 -7.31 -10.47
C LEU A 94 -8.17 -6.80 -9.56
N THR A 95 -7.01 -6.40 -10.11
CA THR A 95 -5.96 -5.68 -9.36
C THR A 95 -5.93 -4.21 -9.76
N PRO A 96 -6.08 -3.24 -8.83
CA PRO A 96 -6.15 -1.83 -9.18
C PRO A 96 -4.84 -1.33 -9.78
N VAL A 97 -4.93 -0.29 -10.60
CA VAL A 97 -3.74 0.40 -11.16
C VAL A 97 -3.64 1.77 -10.52
N PHE A 98 -2.44 2.36 -10.46
CA PHE A 98 -2.37 3.74 -9.99
C PHE A 98 -3.08 4.66 -11.00
N PRO A 99 -4.01 5.51 -10.55
CA PRO A 99 -4.63 6.47 -11.43
C PRO A 99 -3.58 7.41 -12.02
N MET A 100 -3.65 7.65 -13.34
CA MET A 100 -2.84 8.70 -13.95
C MET A 100 -3.21 10.05 -13.34
N LEU A 101 -2.21 10.79 -12.86
CA LEU A 101 -2.41 12.12 -12.29
C LEU A 101 -2.21 13.19 -13.36
N THR A 102 -2.96 14.27 -13.24
CA THR A 102 -2.85 15.43 -14.12
C THR A 102 -1.95 16.46 -13.46
N GLU A 103 -1.04 17.04 -14.24
CA GLU A 103 -0.25 18.18 -13.80
C GLU A 103 -1.08 19.47 -13.94
N ALA A 104 -0.98 20.37 -12.97
CA ALA A 104 -1.65 21.67 -13.05
C ALA A 104 -1.11 22.49 -14.22
N CYS A 105 -1.99 22.88 -15.15
CA CYS A 105 -1.65 23.74 -16.27
C CYS A 105 -1.98 25.20 -15.95
N LYS A 106 -0.99 26.10 -16.06
CA LYS A 106 -1.14 27.52 -15.68
C LYS A 106 -1.51 28.45 -16.83
N SER A 107 -1.37 28.01 -18.08
CA SER A 107 -1.71 28.81 -19.26
C SER A 107 -1.95 27.94 -20.49
N VAL A 108 -2.65 28.49 -21.50
CA VAL A 108 -2.94 27.78 -22.75
C VAL A 108 -1.65 27.48 -23.52
N GLU A 109 -0.69 28.40 -23.52
CA GLU A 109 0.62 28.24 -24.17
C GLU A 109 1.40 27.09 -23.54
N HIS A 110 1.32 26.94 -22.22
CA HIS A 110 1.94 25.83 -21.51
C HIS A 110 1.35 24.48 -21.95
N ALA A 111 0.02 24.42 -22.13
CA ALA A 111 -0.66 23.21 -22.62
C ALA A 111 -0.22 22.87 -24.04
N MET A 112 -0.24 23.85 -24.95
CA MET A 112 0.13 23.65 -26.37
C MET A 112 1.61 23.28 -26.52
N LYS A 113 2.49 23.84 -25.68
CA LYS A 113 3.92 23.47 -25.68
C LYS A 113 4.15 22.03 -25.24
N LYS A 114 3.37 21.52 -24.27
CA LYS A 114 3.49 20.13 -23.79
C LYS A 114 2.84 19.12 -24.72
N CYS A 115 1.80 19.51 -25.44
CA CYS A 115 1.07 18.67 -26.38
C CYS A 115 1.22 19.20 -27.81
N PRO A 116 2.42 19.11 -28.42
CA PRO A 116 2.68 19.68 -29.75
C PRO A 116 1.87 18.99 -30.86
N ASN A 117 1.42 17.75 -30.62
CA ASN A 117 0.65 16.96 -31.57
C ASN A 117 -0.88 17.10 -31.36
N GLY A 118 -1.31 18.15 -30.66
CA GLY A 118 -2.69 18.33 -30.24
C GLY A 118 -3.03 17.62 -28.93
N MET A 119 -4.23 17.90 -28.41
CA MET A 119 -4.73 17.34 -27.14
C MET A 119 -6.23 17.03 -27.23
N PHE A 120 -6.68 16.05 -26.45
CA PHE A 120 -8.10 15.83 -26.20
C PHE A 120 -8.57 16.73 -25.06
N SER A 121 -9.78 17.24 -25.16
CA SER A 121 -10.41 18.07 -24.12
C SER A 121 -11.61 17.32 -23.55
N GLU A 122 -11.59 17.09 -22.25
CA GLU A 122 -12.67 16.47 -21.50
C GLU A 122 -13.12 17.40 -20.37
N ILE A 123 -14.39 17.32 -19.99
CA ILE A 123 -14.93 18.08 -18.86
C ILE A 123 -14.33 17.51 -17.57
N LYS A 124 -13.76 18.38 -16.73
CA LYS A 124 -13.35 17.99 -15.38
C LYS A 124 -14.59 17.84 -14.50
N TYR A 125 -15.07 16.61 -14.36
CA TYR A 125 -16.12 16.29 -13.40
C TYR A 125 -15.62 16.51 -11.96
N ASP A 126 -16.47 17.08 -11.12
CA ASP A 126 -16.20 17.31 -9.70
C ASP A 126 -16.89 16.23 -8.87
N GLY A 127 -16.21 15.11 -8.71
CA GLY A 127 -16.71 13.95 -8.00
C GLY A 127 -15.59 12.97 -7.69
N GLU A 128 -15.97 11.77 -7.25
CA GLU A 128 -15.01 10.71 -6.91
C GLU A 128 -14.54 9.96 -8.15
N ARG A 129 -13.24 9.73 -8.24
CA ARG A 129 -12.66 8.90 -9.29
C ARG A 129 -12.87 7.43 -8.93
N VAL A 130 -13.55 6.69 -9.80
CA VAL A 130 -13.77 5.25 -9.62
C VAL A 130 -13.07 4.47 -10.73
N GLN A 131 -12.23 3.52 -10.34
CA GLN A 131 -11.62 2.55 -11.25
C GLN A 131 -12.44 1.24 -11.24
N VAL A 132 -13.10 0.94 -12.36
CA VAL A 132 -13.95 -0.25 -12.50
C VAL A 132 -13.19 -1.41 -13.12
N HIS A 133 -13.22 -2.57 -12.48
CA HIS A 133 -12.74 -3.84 -13.02
C HIS A 133 -13.91 -4.81 -13.16
N LYS A 134 -14.04 -5.47 -14.33
CA LYS A 134 -15.05 -6.50 -14.59
C LYS A 134 -14.37 -7.80 -15.05
N HIS A 135 -14.72 -8.91 -14.41
CA HIS A 135 -14.35 -10.26 -14.84
C HIS A 135 -15.60 -11.14 -14.82
N GLY A 136 -16.17 -11.42 -15.99
CA GLY A 136 -17.44 -12.16 -16.08
C GLY A 136 -18.56 -11.41 -15.34
N ASN A 137 -19.04 -12.01 -14.23
CA ASN A 137 -20.06 -11.44 -13.34
C ASN A 137 -19.48 -10.76 -12.09
N GLU A 138 -18.15 -10.78 -11.90
CA GLU A 138 -17.49 -10.10 -10.79
C GLU A 138 -17.15 -8.66 -11.17
N PHE A 139 -17.55 -7.72 -10.31
CA PHE A 139 -17.27 -6.30 -10.44
C PHE A 139 -16.53 -5.81 -9.20
N LYS A 140 -15.43 -5.07 -9.41
CA LYS A 140 -14.72 -4.35 -8.35
C LYS A 140 -14.62 -2.88 -8.69
N TYR A 141 -14.80 -2.05 -7.68
CA TYR A 141 -14.74 -0.60 -7.73
C TYR A 141 -13.64 -0.16 -6.78
N PHE A 142 -12.62 0.50 -7.30
CA PHE A 142 -11.47 1.00 -6.54
C PHE A 142 -11.38 2.52 -6.60
#